data_AF-A0A2C5YGG8-F1
#
_entry.id   AF-A0A2C5YGG8-F1
#
_cell.length_a   1.000
_cell.length_b   1.000
_cell.length_c   1.000
_cell.angle_alpha   90.00
_cell.angle_beta   90.00
_cell.angle_gamma   90.00
#
_symmetry.space_group_name_H-M   'P 1'
#
loop_
_entity.id
_entity.type
_entity.pdbx_description
1 polymer ?
#
loop_
_entity_poly.entity_id
_entity_poly.type
_entity_poly.pdbx_seq_one_letter_code
_entity_poly.pdbx_strand_id
1 'polypeptide(L)'
;MTQRKWLLQNAPPAPQSIRRVRDGISDTSSGSRSEGKAKAAGIAGLEQMGISMHKNNEMLIGSAFEDLETLMASAKEVIELAERFARQSGSGGVSSEENTLLAESASQLGLVTTKDIVGGGGSNSESLYLSELSRNIAEFVTDDSRGILKQAGGIMTLVDLWAKFNVARGGVELISPTDFAKSVQQWESLKLPVRLRTFRSGVMVVQASDRTDEATIRSLLAWLQDLHEFPPEHDVSWDWRTFGRGVTAHETAERFGWSIGVAEEELLMAEENGALCRQENIEGLKYWKNYIDTGDVSLPKHEATLEQEALVKSLRDIGFL
;
A
#
# COMPACT_ATOMS: atom_id res chain seq x y z
N MET A 1 20.45 -4.99 32.52
CA MET A 1 19.89 -5.60 31.28
C MET A 1 19.96 -7.10 31.43
N THR A 2 18.96 -7.68 32.07
CA THR A 2 18.93 -9.09 32.49
C THR A 2 18.20 -9.88 31.41
N GLN A 3 18.95 -10.53 30.51
CA GLN A 3 18.39 -11.45 29.51
C GLN A 3 17.87 -12.71 30.23
N ARG A 4 16.55 -12.84 30.32
CA ARG A 4 15.91 -14.11 30.74
C ARG A 4 15.98 -15.08 29.58
N LYS A 5 16.99 -15.96 29.61
CA LYS A 5 17.06 -17.19 28.82
C LYS A 5 15.88 -18.07 29.22
N TRP A 6 14.96 -18.31 28.28
CA TRP A 6 14.02 -19.42 28.41
C TRP A 6 14.84 -20.72 28.41
N LEU A 7 14.79 -21.45 29.52
CA LEU A 7 15.37 -22.78 29.65
C LEU A 7 14.47 -23.78 28.93
N LEU A 8 14.75 -24.05 27.66
CA LEU A 8 14.28 -25.26 26.98
C LEU A 8 15.25 -26.39 27.32
N GLN A 9 14.83 -27.30 28.20
CA GLN A 9 15.60 -28.50 28.58
C GLN A 9 15.85 -29.45 27.39
N ASN A 10 15.15 -29.27 26.26
CA ASN A 10 15.24 -30.11 25.07
C ASN A 10 15.56 -29.34 23.78
N ALA A 11 16.14 -28.13 23.85
CA ALA A 11 16.52 -27.42 22.63
C ALA A 11 17.74 -28.12 21.96
N PRO A 12 17.67 -28.49 20.66
CA PRO A 12 18.83 -29.02 19.96
C PRO A 12 19.99 -28.02 19.98
N PRO A 13 21.25 -28.50 20.04
CA PRO A 13 22.41 -27.63 20.16
C PRO A 13 22.49 -26.66 18.98
N ALA A 14 22.77 -25.39 19.26
CA ALA A 14 22.87 -24.37 18.22
C ALA A 14 23.90 -24.77 17.14
N PRO A 15 23.59 -24.55 15.85
CA PRO A 15 24.52 -24.86 14.78
C PRO A 15 25.81 -24.06 14.97
N GLN A 16 26.96 -24.76 14.98
CA GLN A 16 28.26 -24.10 15.10
C GLN A 16 28.53 -23.30 13.82
N SER A 17 28.34 -21.98 13.91
CA SER A 17 28.83 -21.07 12.86
C SER A 17 30.36 -21.11 12.86
N ILE A 18 30.97 -21.72 11.84
CA ILE A 18 32.41 -21.62 11.62
C ILE A 18 32.69 -20.17 11.20
N ARG A 19 33.00 -19.33 12.18
CA ARG A 19 33.59 -18.01 11.94
C ARG A 19 34.92 -18.22 11.21
N ARG A 20 35.01 -17.66 10.01
CA ARG A 20 36.26 -17.52 9.26
C ARG A 20 37.32 -16.89 10.16
N VAL A 21 38.41 -17.61 10.41
CA VAL A 21 39.64 -17.02 10.94
C VAL A 21 40.60 -16.88 9.77
N ARG A 22 40.69 -15.64 9.28
CA ARG A 22 41.87 -15.13 8.61
C ARG A 22 42.57 -14.27 9.65
N ASP A 23 43.66 -14.76 10.20
CA ASP A 23 44.81 -13.98 10.66
C ASP A 23 45.95 -14.93 11.01
N GLY A 24 47.17 -14.52 10.64
CA GLY A 24 48.38 -15.32 10.79
C GLY A 24 49.08 -15.14 12.13
N ILE A 25 50.15 -15.94 12.27
CA ILE A 25 51.36 -15.78 13.09
C ILE A 25 51.46 -16.64 14.38
N SER A 26 52.39 -17.61 14.25
CA SER A 26 53.41 -18.16 15.18
C SER A 26 53.07 -18.79 16.55
N ASP A 27 53.50 -20.06 16.64
CA ASP A 27 54.52 -20.60 17.55
C ASP A 27 54.16 -21.57 18.70
N THR A 28 55.03 -22.61 18.73
CA THR A 28 55.52 -23.47 19.82
C THR A 28 54.61 -24.31 20.75
N SER A 29 54.72 -25.62 20.54
CA SER A 29 54.86 -26.75 21.50
C SER A 29 54.16 -26.72 22.88
N SER A 30 53.29 -27.70 23.12
CA SER A 30 53.39 -28.65 24.25
C SER A 30 52.40 -29.80 24.09
N GLY A 31 52.84 -31.01 24.40
CA GLY A 31 52.13 -32.24 24.07
C GLY A 31 51.00 -32.60 25.04
N SER A 32 49.94 -33.18 24.50
CA SER A 32 49.25 -34.30 25.15
C SER A 32 48.82 -35.30 24.09
N ARG A 33 49.09 -36.58 24.35
CA ARG A 33 48.74 -37.73 23.52
C ARG A 33 47.24 -37.99 23.67
N SER A 34 46.48 -37.92 22.58
CA SER A 34 45.25 -38.69 22.41
C SER A 34 45.07 -39.04 20.93
N GLU A 35 45.19 -40.34 20.66
CA GLU A 35 44.67 -41.09 19.52
C GLU A 35 44.78 -40.46 18.12
N GLY A 36 45.63 -41.09 17.29
CA GLY A 36 45.85 -40.72 15.91
C GLY A 36 44.58 -40.80 15.06
N LYS A 37 43.83 -39.70 14.97
CA LYS A 37 43.10 -39.38 13.75
C LYS A 37 44.14 -39.01 12.71
N ALA A 38 44.44 -39.95 11.82
CA ALA A 38 45.15 -39.65 10.60
C ALA A 38 44.49 -38.41 9.98
N LYS A 39 45.24 -37.31 9.87
CA LYS A 39 44.81 -36.15 9.10
C LYS A 39 44.66 -36.66 7.68
N ALA A 40 43.43 -36.96 7.26
CA ALA A 40 43.09 -37.31 5.89
C ALA A 40 43.27 -36.05 5.04
N ALA A 41 44.52 -35.69 4.77
CA ALA A 41 44.91 -34.60 3.91
C ALA A 41 44.96 -35.13 2.48
N GLY A 42 43.98 -34.74 1.67
CA GLY A 42 43.86 -35.17 0.27
C GLY A 42 42.41 -35.08 -0.22
N ILE A 43 42.21 -35.30 -1.52
CA ILE A 43 40.90 -35.21 -2.20
C ILE A 43 39.89 -36.20 -1.58
N ALA A 44 40.34 -37.37 -1.15
CA ALA A 44 39.54 -38.36 -0.43
C ALA A 44 39.06 -37.87 0.96
N GLY A 45 39.85 -37.02 1.64
CA GLY A 45 39.44 -36.39 2.89
C GLY A 45 38.36 -35.33 2.69
N LEU A 46 38.44 -34.58 1.57
CA LEU A 46 37.39 -33.64 1.17
C LEU A 46 36.11 -34.38 0.72
N GLU A 47 36.23 -35.51 0.03
CA GLU A 47 35.09 -36.35 -0.33
C GLU A 47 34.39 -36.92 0.91
N GLN A 48 35.14 -37.46 1.87
CA GLN A 48 34.58 -37.94 3.13
C GLN A 48 33.96 -36.81 3.97
N MET A 49 34.56 -35.61 3.94
CA MET A 49 33.99 -34.42 4.58
C MET A 49 32.70 -33.96 3.87
N GLY A 50 32.63 -34.05 2.54
CA GLY A 50 31.42 -33.77 1.77
C GLY A 50 30.29 -34.77 2.05
N ILE A 51 30.59 -36.07 2.06
CA ILE A 51 29.63 -37.13 2.37
C ILE A 51 29.09 -36.99 3.79
N SER A 52 29.97 -36.70 4.77
CA SER A 52 29.54 -36.47 6.15
C SER A 52 28.71 -35.21 6.32
N MET A 53 29.00 -34.13 5.59
CA MET A 53 28.14 -32.94 5.54
C MET A 53 26.76 -33.27 4.98
N HIS A 54 26.68 -34.00 3.86
CA HIS A 54 25.40 -34.41 3.28
C HIS A 54 24.59 -35.27 4.26
N LYS A 55 25.23 -36.25 4.92
CA LYS A 55 24.57 -37.11 5.90
C LYS A 55 24.10 -36.34 7.14
N ASN A 56 24.89 -35.36 7.60
CA ASN A 56 24.50 -34.51 8.72
C ASN A 56 23.33 -33.59 8.34
N ASN A 57 23.33 -33.05 7.12
CA ASN A 57 22.25 -32.21 6.62
C ASN A 57 20.97 -33.03 6.40
N GLU A 58 21.08 -34.26 5.89
CA GLU A 58 19.96 -35.20 5.75
C GLU A 58 19.35 -35.55 7.12
N MET A 59 20.18 -35.79 8.14
CA MET A 59 19.70 -36.06 9.49
C MET A 59 19.02 -34.84 10.13
N LEU A 60 19.59 -33.64 9.95
CA LEU A 60 19.00 -32.38 10.43
C LEU A 60 17.67 -32.06 9.76
N ILE A 61 17.57 -32.30 8.45
CA ILE A 61 16.33 -32.12 7.70
C ILE A 61 15.30 -33.18 8.12
N GLY A 62 15.72 -34.44 8.27
CA GLY A 62 14.87 -35.53 8.72
C GLY A 62 14.27 -35.28 10.11
N SER A 63 15.09 -34.87 11.08
CA SER A 63 14.62 -34.57 12.43
C SER A 63 13.69 -33.35 12.46
N ALA A 64 13.96 -32.32 11.64
CA ALA A 64 13.11 -31.15 11.55
C ALA A 64 11.71 -31.47 10.98
N PHE A 65 11.62 -32.43 10.05
CA PHE A 65 10.33 -32.88 9.53
C PHE A 65 9.56 -33.75 10.53
N GLU A 66 10.24 -34.61 11.29
CA GLU A 66 9.64 -35.40 12.37
C GLU A 66 9.10 -34.50 13.50
N ASP A 67 9.85 -33.47 13.89
CA ASP A 67 9.41 -32.45 14.85
C ASP A 67 8.21 -31.65 14.31
N LEU A 68 8.21 -31.31 13.02
CA LEU A 68 7.08 -30.62 12.38
C LEU A 68 5.83 -31.50 12.34
N GLU A 69 5.95 -32.79 12.05
CA GLU A 69 4.84 -33.74 12.08
C GLU A 69 4.26 -33.88 13.50
N THR A 70 5.14 -33.96 14.51
CA THR A 70 4.73 -33.98 15.92
C THR A 70 4.02 -32.68 16.32
N LEU A 71 4.52 -31.53 15.84
CA LEU A 71 3.87 -30.24 16.05
C LEU A 71 2.51 -30.17 15.36
N MET A 72 2.38 -30.66 14.14
CA MET A 72 1.10 -30.71 13.42
C MET A 72 0.09 -31.64 14.12
N ALA A 73 0.52 -32.79 14.62
CA ALA A 73 -0.32 -33.71 15.37
C ALA A 73 -0.85 -33.07 16.66
N SER A 74 0.04 -32.44 17.44
CA SER A 74 -0.36 -31.72 18.67
C SER A 74 -1.26 -30.51 18.38
N ALA A 75 -0.99 -29.75 17.32
CA ALA A 75 -1.87 -28.66 16.89
C ALA A 75 -3.27 -29.16 16.51
N LYS A 76 -3.37 -30.33 15.85
CA LYS A 76 -4.66 -30.94 15.50
C LYS A 76 -5.48 -31.34 16.73
N GLU A 77 -4.84 -31.91 17.75
CA GLU A 77 -5.50 -32.24 19.03
C GLU A 77 -6.03 -30.99 19.73
N VAL A 78 -5.24 -29.92 19.74
CA VAL A 78 -5.64 -28.63 20.33
C VAL A 78 -6.81 -28.01 19.56
N ILE A 79 -6.83 -28.10 18.23
CA ILE A 79 -7.96 -27.65 17.39
C ILE A 79 -9.22 -28.48 17.67
N GLU A 80 -9.12 -29.80 17.75
CA GLU A 80 -10.27 -30.66 18.04
C GLU A 80 -10.86 -30.35 19.42
N LEU A 81 -10.00 -30.11 20.41
CA LEU A 81 -10.43 -29.70 21.74
C LEU A 81 -11.12 -28.33 21.71
N ALA A 82 -10.58 -27.36 20.98
CA ALA A 82 -11.23 -26.06 20.76
C ALA A 82 -12.58 -26.18 20.03
N GLU A 83 -12.71 -27.06 19.04
CA GLU A 83 -13.99 -27.35 18.38
C GLU A 83 -15.01 -27.96 19.33
N ARG A 84 -14.60 -28.90 20.19
CA ARG A 84 -15.48 -29.48 21.21
C ARG A 84 -15.99 -28.41 22.17
N PHE A 85 -15.13 -27.50 22.61
CA PHE A 85 -15.54 -26.36 23.44
C PHE A 85 -16.48 -25.40 22.71
N ALA A 86 -16.21 -25.07 21.46
CA ALA A 86 -17.09 -24.21 20.65
C ALA A 86 -18.48 -24.84 20.42
N ARG A 87 -18.53 -26.14 20.10
CA ARG A 87 -19.79 -26.90 19.93
C ARG A 87 -20.57 -27.04 21.23
N GLN A 88 -19.87 -27.24 22.35
CA GLN A 88 -20.49 -27.32 23.67
C GLN A 88 -21.05 -25.95 24.11
N SER A 89 -20.38 -24.84 23.77
CA SER A 89 -20.87 -23.47 24.01
C SER A 89 -22.10 -23.10 23.16
N GLY A 90 -22.20 -23.61 21.93
CA GLY A 90 -23.37 -23.38 21.07
C GLY A 90 -24.63 -24.17 21.44
N SER A 91 -24.53 -25.17 22.32
CA SER A 91 -25.61 -26.12 22.66
C SER A 91 -26.25 -25.87 24.04
N GLY A 92 -25.60 -25.10 24.92
CA GLY A 92 -26.16 -24.65 26.20
C GLY A 92 -26.33 -23.13 26.18
N GLY A 93 -27.51 -22.62 26.53
CA GLY A 93 -27.84 -21.19 26.52
C GLY A 93 -26.97 -20.34 27.44
N VAL A 94 -25.76 -20.02 26.98
CA VAL A 94 -24.76 -19.18 27.66
C VAL A 94 -24.92 -17.74 27.16
N SER A 95 -24.82 -16.79 28.10
CA SER A 95 -25.01 -15.36 27.85
C SER A 95 -24.00 -14.81 26.83
N SER A 96 -24.39 -13.76 26.10
CA SER A 96 -23.56 -13.11 25.07
C SER A 96 -22.19 -12.63 25.59
N GLU A 97 -22.08 -12.36 26.90
CA GLU A 97 -20.88 -11.84 27.56
C GLU A 97 -19.81 -12.92 27.78
N GLU A 98 -20.21 -14.17 28.06
CA GLU A 98 -19.28 -15.30 28.16
C GLU A 98 -18.71 -15.68 26.79
N ASN A 99 -19.50 -15.56 25.72
CA ASN A 99 -19.00 -15.80 24.35
C ASN A 99 -17.95 -14.77 23.92
N THR A 100 -18.06 -13.51 24.36
CA THR A 100 -17.04 -12.49 24.05
C THR A 100 -15.73 -12.73 24.80
N LEU A 101 -15.81 -13.12 26.08
CA LEU A 101 -14.62 -13.43 26.90
C LEU A 101 -13.90 -14.70 26.40
N LEU A 102 -14.65 -15.68 25.88
CA LEU A 102 -14.09 -16.87 25.27
C LEU A 102 -13.42 -16.58 23.92
N ALA A 103 -14.01 -15.71 23.10
CA ALA A 103 -13.41 -15.26 21.84
C ALA A 103 -12.10 -14.48 22.09
N GLU A 104 -12.08 -13.64 23.12
CA GLU A 104 -10.87 -12.92 23.56
C GLU A 104 -9.80 -13.86 24.13
N SER A 105 -10.21 -14.89 24.88
CA SER A 105 -9.28 -15.91 25.40
C SER A 105 -8.70 -16.78 24.27
N ALA A 106 -9.50 -17.11 23.25
CA ALA A 106 -9.06 -17.87 22.08
C ALA A 106 -8.14 -17.06 21.15
N SER A 107 -8.35 -15.74 21.05
CA SER A 107 -7.46 -14.85 20.29
C SER A 107 -6.11 -14.65 21.00
N GLN A 108 -6.12 -14.50 22.34
CA GLN A 108 -4.89 -14.42 23.14
C GLN A 108 -4.06 -15.72 23.10
N LEU A 109 -4.71 -16.87 22.93
CA LEU A 109 -4.05 -18.17 22.75
C LEU A 109 -3.60 -18.45 21.31
N GLY A 110 -3.86 -17.55 20.35
CA GLY A 110 -3.50 -17.76 18.95
C GLY A 110 -4.24 -18.91 18.25
N LEU A 111 -5.32 -19.42 18.85
CA LEU A 111 -6.10 -20.55 18.30
C LEU A 111 -7.00 -20.13 17.13
N VAL A 112 -7.26 -18.83 16.99
CA VAL A 112 -8.02 -18.27 15.87
C VAL A 112 -7.21 -18.35 14.58
N THR A 113 -5.88 -18.19 14.64
CA THR A 113 -5.02 -18.21 13.44
C THR A 113 -4.81 -19.63 12.90
N THR A 114 -4.75 -20.66 13.76
CA THR A 114 -4.60 -22.06 13.34
C THR A 114 -5.88 -22.67 12.76
N LYS A 115 -7.06 -22.23 13.21
CA LYS A 115 -8.35 -22.60 12.60
C LYS A 115 -8.46 -22.11 11.15
N ASP A 116 -8.03 -20.88 10.88
CA ASP A 116 -8.14 -20.29 9.54
C ASP A 116 -7.08 -20.83 8.56
N ILE A 117 -5.90 -21.24 9.04
CA ILE A 117 -4.84 -21.82 8.20
C ILE A 117 -5.10 -23.30 7.84
N VAL A 118 -5.74 -24.09 8.72
CA VAL A 118 -5.92 -25.55 8.53
C VAL A 118 -7.37 -25.96 8.23
N GLY A 119 -8.36 -25.16 8.65
CA GLY A 119 -9.77 -25.58 8.69
C GLY A 119 -10.68 -25.05 7.57
N GLY A 120 -10.23 -24.15 6.70
CA GLY A 120 -10.99 -23.70 5.52
C GLY A 120 -12.41 -23.16 5.78
N GLY A 121 -12.73 -22.78 7.02
CA GLY A 121 -14.09 -22.50 7.47
C GLY A 121 -14.14 -21.37 8.51
N GLY A 122 -14.00 -20.13 8.06
CA GLY A 122 -13.88 -18.95 8.92
C GLY A 122 -14.38 -17.65 8.31
N SER A 123 -15.43 -17.68 7.47
CA SER A 123 -15.90 -16.47 6.77
C SER A 123 -16.32 -15.33 7.72
N ASN A 124 -16.81 -15.65 8.93
CA ASN A 124 -17.22 -14.63 9.90
C ASN A 124 -16.04 -14.00 10.66
N SER A 125 -15.00 -14.76 11.01
CA SER A 125 -13.81 -14.23 11.69
C SER A 125 -12.95 -13.39 10.74
N GLU A 126 -12.76 -13.86 9.51
CA GLU A 126 -12.07 -13.09 8.45
C GLU A 126 -12.81 -11.78 8.16
N SER A 127 -14.15 -11.82 8.06
CA SER A 127 -14.94 -10.61 7.82
C SER A 127 -14.83 -9.60 8.97
N LEU A 128 -14.83 -10.05 10.23
CA LEU A 128 -14.65 -9.17 11.37
C LEU A 128 -13.26 -8.53 11.36
N TYR A 129 -12.22 -9.34 11.16
CA TYR A 129 -10.84 -8.84 11.02
C TYR A 129 -10.72 -7.77 9.93
N LEU A 130 -11.23 -8.05 8.72
CA LEU A 130 -11.19 -7.09 7.61
C LEU A 130 -11.97 -5.82 7.91
N SER A 131 -13.10 -5.91 8.63
CA SER A 131 -13.90 -4.75 9.01
C SER A 131 -13.22 -3.86 10.05
N GLU A 132 -12.56 -4.45 11.03
CA GLU A 132 -11.77 -3.70 12.03
C GLU A 132 -10.52 -3.09 11.40
N LEU A 133 -9.85 -3.84 10.52
CA LEU A 133 -8.72 -3.32 9.76
C LEU A 133 -9.16 -2.16 8.85
N SER A 134 -10.32 -2.27 8.20
CA SER A 134 -10.89 -1.21 7.36
C SER A 134 -11.10 0.10 8.14
N ARG A 135 -11.67 0.01 9.36
CA ARG A 135 -11.84 1.16 10.27
C ARG A 135 -10.50 1.76 10.69
N ASN A 136 -9.53 0.91 11.06
CA ASN A 136 -8.21 1.36 11.48
C ASN A 136 -7.45 2.09 10.37
N ILE A 137 -7.51 1.59 9.13
CA ILE A 137 -6.89 2.26 7.99
C ILE A 137 -7.59 3.60 7.71
N ALA A 138 -8.93 3.64 7.77
CA ALA A 138 -9.67 4.89 7.59
C ALA A 138 -9.28 5.92 8.66
N GLU A 139 -9.22 5.53 9.93
CA GLU A 139 -8.77 6.38 11.03
C GLU A 139 -7.36 6.91 10.77
N PHE A 140 -6.43 6.05 10.37
CA PHE A 140 -5.06 6.43 10.04
C PHE A 140 -4.97 7.46 8.89
N VAL A 141 -5.81 7.33 7.86
CA VAL A 141 -5.86 8.28 6.74
C VAL A 141 -6.48 9.61 7.16
N THR A 142 -7.52 9.56 8.00
CA THR A 142 -8.25 10.75 8.48
C THR A 142 -7.58 11.47 9.65
N ASP A 143 -6.58 10.86 10.28
CA ASP A 143 -5.84 11.44 11.39
C ASP A 143 -5.18 12.75 10.98
N ASP A 144 -5.80 13.85 11.40
CA ASP A 144 -5.36 15.22 11.13
C ASP A 144 -3.95 15.52 11.66
N SER A 145 -3.49 14.79 12.69
CA SER A 145 -2.16 14.98 13.27
C SER A 145 -1.05 14.52 12.33
N ARG A 146 -1.33 13.47 11.54
CA ARG A 146 -0.39 12.92 10.54
C ARG A 146 -0.57 13.61 9.19
N GLY A 147 -1.80 14.04 8.89
CA GLY A 147 -2.12 14.81 7.69
C GLY A 147 -1.69 14.11 6.40
N ILE A 148 -1.73 12.77 6.37
CA ILE A 148 -1.13 11.95 5.31
C ILE A 148 -1.74 12.28 3.95
N LEU A 149 -3.06 12.44 3.93
CA LEU A 149 -3.79 12.80 2.73
C LEU A 149 -3.56 14.27 2.34
N LYS A 150 -3.47 15.18 3.32
CA LYS A 150 -3.17 16.61 3.09
C LYS A 150 -1.77 16.81 2.49
N GLN A 151 -0.78 16.07 2.98
CA GLN A 151 0.59 16.09 2.45
C GLN A 151 0.68 15.57 1.00
N ALA A 152 -0.23 14.69 0.59
CA ALA A 152 -0.29 14.14 -0.76
C ALA A 152 -1.29 14.88 -1.67
N GLY A 153 -1.65 16.13 -1.35
CA GLY A 153 -2.57 16.90 -2.19
C GLY A 153 -4.00 16.37 -2.21
N GLY A 154 -4.41 15.66 -1.15
CA GLY A 154 -5.78 15.15 -0.97
C GLY A 154 -6.05 13.80 -1.63
N ILE A 155 -5.05 13.15 -2.24
CA ILE A 155 -5.21 11.89 -2.98
C ILE A 155 -3.90 11.08 -2.89
N MET A 156 -4.00 9.75 -2.75
CA MET A 156 -2.82 8.89 -2.62
C MET A 156 -3.05 7.55 -3.29
N THR A 157 -2.01 6.96 -3.88
CA THR A 157 -2.13 5.59 -4.43
C THR A 157 -2.32 4.57 -3.31
N LEU A 158 -3.06 3.49 -3.59
CA LEU A 158 -3.27 2.42 -2.62
C LEU A 158 -1.95 1.78 -2.19
N VAL A 159 -0.98 1.70 -3.10
CA VAL A 159 0.35 1.13 -2.87
C VAL A 159 1.15 2.00 -1.91
N ASP A 160 1.18 3.31 -2.14
CA ASP A 160 1.88 4.25 -1.25
C ASP A 160 1.24 4.26 0.14
N LEU A 161 -0.10 4.20 0.20
CA LEU A 161 -0.80 4.13 1.48
C LEU A 161 -0.47 2.85 2.24
N TRP A 162 -0.47 1.69 1.57
CA TRP A 162 -0.07 0.41 2.16
C TRP A 162 1.35 0.47 2.72
N ALA A 163 2.28 1.04 1.95
CA ALA A 163 3.67 1.20 2.37
C ALA A 163 3.77 2.12 3.60
N LYS A 164 3.13 3.30 3.57
CA LYS A 164 3.12 4.24 4.71
C LYS A 164 2.49 3.63 5.95
N PHE A 165 1.42 2.87 5.80
CA PHE A 165 0.72 2.21 6.90
C PHE A 165 1.61 1.17 7.59
N ASN A 166 2.25 0.30 6.81
CA ASN A 166 3.14 -0.73 7.32
C ASN A 166 4.44 -0.15 7.90
N VAL A 167 4.99 0.90 7.31
CA VAL A 167 6.14 1.62 7.86
C VAL A 167 5.80 2.27 9.21
N ALA A 168 4.61 2.87 9.33
CA ALA A 168 4.16 3.46 10.59
C ALA A 168 3.97 2.44 11.73
N ARG A 169 3.78 1.15 11.40
CA ARG A 169 3.70 0.05 12.38
C ARG A 169 5.07 -0.46 12.86
N GLY A 170 6.18 0.05 12.32
CA GLY A 170 7.52 -0.23 12.88
C GLY A 170 8.03 -1.66 12.71
N GLY A 171 7.53 -2.41 11.73
CA GLY A 171 8.04 -3.74 11.37
C GLY A 171 7.50 -4.92 12.20
N VAL A 172 6.50 -4.68 13.05
CA VAL A 172 5.76 -5.73 13.77
C VAL A 172 4.34 -5.77 13.22
N GLU A 173 3.80 -6.97 13.02
CA GLU A 173 2.41 -7.19 12.55
C GLU A 173 2.08 -6.48 11.22
N LEU A 174 2.88 -6.82 10.19
CA LEU A 174 2.70 -6.33 8.83
C LEU A 174 1.43 -6.92 8.20
N ILE A 175 0.73 -6.10 7.43
CA ILE A 175 -0.46 -6.52 6.72
C ILE A 175 -0.13 -6.88 5.28
N SER A 176 -0.70 -8.00 4.84
CA SER A 176 -0.57 -8.48 3.47
C SER A 176 -1.23 -7.48 2.48
N PRO A 177 -0.68 -7.29 1.27
CA PRO A 177 -1.30 -6.43 0.26
C PRO A 177 -2.73 -6.86 -0.09
N THR A 178 -3.02 -8.17 -0.06
CA THR A 178 -4.33 -8.73 -0.36
C THR A 178 -5.37 -8.38 0.71
N ASP A 179 -5.02 -8.47 1.98
CA ASP A 179 -5.95 -8.13 3.07
C ASP A 179 -6.16 -6.62 3.15
N PHE A 180 -5.11 -5.83 2.85
CA PHE A 180 -5.22 -4.39 2.75
C PHE A 180 -6.23 -3.97 1.67
N ALA A 181 -6.10 -4.54 0.46
CA ALA A 181 -7.03 -4.27 -0.63
C ALA A 181 -8.48 -4.67 -0.29
N LYS A 182 -8.68 -5.87 0.28
CA LYS A 182 -10.01 -6.33 0.74
C LYS A 182 -10.60 -5.39 1.79
N SER A 183 -9.79 -4.92 2.74
CA SER A 183 -10.24 -4.03 3.81
C SER A 183 -10.67 -2.66 3.29
N VAL A 184 -9.90 -2.11 2.34
CA VAL A 184 -10.19 -0.81 1.72
C VAL A 184 -11.47 -0.85 0.87
N GLN A 185 -11.79 -1.98 0.24
CA GLN A 185 -13.06 -2.16 -0.48
C GLN A 185 -14.30 -2.08 0.44
N GLN A 186 -14.15 -2.33 1.74
CA GLN A 186 -15.26 -2.22 2.70
C GLN A 186 -15.59 -0.78 3.12
N TRP A 187 -14.83 0.23 2.68
CA TRP A 187 -15.11 1.63 3.06
C TRP A 187 -16.47 2.13 2.59
N GLU A 188 -16.90 1.73 1.40
CA GLU A 188 -18.22 2.10 0.87
C GLU A 188 -19.36 1.45 1.66
N SER A 189 -19.21 0.16 2.02
CA SER A 189 -20.22 -0.56 2.80
C SER A 189 -20.32 -0.05 4.25
N LEU A 190 -19.19 0.34 4.84
CA LEU A 190 -19.10 0.88 6.19
C LEU A 190 -19.36 2.39 6.27
N LYS A 191 -19.55 3.09 5.14
CA LYS A 191 -19.81 4.53 5.03
C LYS A 191 -18.76 5.38 5.78
N LEU A 192 -17.49 5.04 5.61
CA LEU A 192 -16.38 5.79 6.20
C LEU A 192 -16.11 7.08 5.39
N PRO A 193 -15.48 8.10 5.98
CA PRO A 193 -15.24 9.40 5.32
C PRO A 193 -14.17 9.35 4.20
N VAL A 194 -13.71 8.16 3.83
CA VAL A 194 -12.71 7.88 2.80
C VAL A 194 -13.30 6.96 1.75
N ARG A 195 -12.87 7.11 0.50
CA ARG A 195 -13.31 6.28 -0.62
C ARG A 195 -12.15 5.76 -1.44
N LEU A 196 -12.33 4.55 -1.96
CA LEU A 196 -11.45 3.95 -2.95
C LEU A 196 -11.96 4.31 -4.34
N ARG A 197 -11.12 4.91 -5.17
CA ARG A 197 -11.40 5.20 -6.57
C ARG A 197 -10.44 4.40 -7.44
N THR A 198 -10.93 3.92 -8.58
CA THR A 198 -10.13 3.24 -9.58
C THR A 198 -10.13 4.07 -10.85
N PHE A 199 -8.94 4.46 -11.32
CA PHE A 199 -8.78 5.15 -12.59
C PHE A 199 -8.92 4.19 -13.79
N ARG A 200 -9.00 4.74 -15.01
CA ARG A 200 -9.13 3.97 -16.25
C ARG A 200 -7.95 3.01 -16.47
N SER A 201 -6.74 3.40 -16.07
CA SER A 201 -5.56 2.54 -16.13
C SER A 201 -5.59 1.35 -15.17
N GLY A 202 -6.55 1.33 -14.24
CA GLY A 202 -6.63 0.35 -13.17
C GLY A 202 -5.85 0.75 -11.91
N VAL A 203 -5.18 1.91 -11.91
CA VAL A 203 -4.55 2.44 -10.69
C VAL A 203 -5.62 2.75 -9.65
N MET A 204 -5.42 2.22 -8.45
CA MET A 204 -6.32 2.40 -7.32
C MET A 204 -5.80 3.53 -6.43
N VAL A 205 -6.66 4.48 -6.10
CA VAL A 205 -6.33 5.64 -5.27
C VAL A 205 -7.33 5.82 -4.15
N VAL A 206 -6.83 6.37 -3.05
CA VAL A 206 -7.58 6.73 -1.86
C VAL A 206 -7.72 8.24 -1.81
N GLN A 207 -8.95 8.69 -1.60
CA GLN A 207 -9.27 10.11 -1.41
C GLN A 207 -10.38 10.27 -0.38
N ALA A 208 -10.56 11.49 0.09
CA ALA A 208 -11.67 11.82 0.96
C ALA A 208 -13.01 11.71 0.22
N SER A 209 -14.07 11.38 0.95
CA SER A 209 -15.41 11.14 0.39
C SER A 209 -16.09 12.38 -0.20
N ASP A 210 -15.71 13.56 0.27
CA ASP A 210 -16.20 14.88 -0.14
C ASP A 210 -15.62 15.37 -1.47
N ARG A 211 -14.46 14.85 -1.87
CA ARG A 211 -13.78 15.26 -3.09
C ARG A 211 -14.42 14.62 -4.31
N THR A 212 -14.96 15.42 -5.23
CA THR A 212 -15.52 14.94 -6.51
C THR A 212 -14.64 15.30 -7.70
N ASP A 213 -14.86 14.62 -8.83
CA ASP A 213 -14.08 14.81 -10.05
C ASP A 213 -14.30 16.23 -10.62
N GLU A 214 -15.52 16.76 -10.52
CA GLU A 214 -15.87 18.12 -10.94
C GLU A 214 -15.17 19.18 -10.09
N ALA A 215 -14.98 18.91 -8.79
CA ALA A 215 -14.23 19.81 -7.92
C ALA A 215 -12.74 19.85 -8.30
N THR A 216 -12.15 18.70 -8.64
CA THR A 216 -10.77 18.63 -9.11
C THR A 216 -10.62 19.34 -10.48
N ILE A 217 -11.52 19.11 -11.43
CA ILE A 217 -11.52 19.80 -12.73
C ILE A 217 -11.62 21.32 -12.55
N ARG A 218 -12.53 21.79 -11.69
CA ARG A 218 -12.67 23.23 -11.41
C ARG A 218 -11.38 23.83 -10.86
N SER A 219 -10.67 23.08 -10.01
CA SER A 219 -9.40 23.50 -9.42
C SER A 219 -8.28 23.55 -10.47
N LEU A 220 -8.23 22.58 -11.38
CA LEU A 220 -7.30 22.56 -12.52
C LEU A 220 -7.56 23.74 -13.46
N LEU A 221 -8.81 24.00 -13.81
CA LEU A 221 -9.19 25.12 -14.69
C LEU A 221 -8.91 26.48 -14.06
N ALA A 222 -9.13 26.61 -12.74
CA ALA A 222 -8.78 27.84 -12.01
C ALA A 222 -7.27 28.08 -12.02
N TRP A 223 -6.47 27.04 -11.76
CA TRP A 223 -5.02 27.16 -11.83
C TRP A 223 -4.52 27.50 -13.24
N LEU A 224 -5.07 26.87 -14.29
CA LEU A 224 -4.76 27.24 -15.67
C LEU A 224 -5.16 28.70 -15.98
N GLN A 225 -6.21 29.22 -15.36
CA GLN A 225 -6.59 30.63 -15.47
C GLN A 225 -5.55 31.55 -14.82
N ASP A 226 -5.09 31.23 -13.61
CA ASP A 226 -4.05 32.01 -12.91
C ASP A 226 -2.75 32.09 -13.72
N LEU A 227 -2.43 31.05 -14.51
CA LEU A 227 -1.25 31.03 -15.37
C LEU A 227 -1.29 32.06 -16.52
N HIS A 228 -2.45 32.65 -16.84
CA HIS A 228 -2.54 33.73 -17.83
C HIS A 228 -1.98 35.06 -17.32
N GLU A 229 -1.73 35.20 -16.01
CA GLU A 229 -1.12 36.43 -15.46
C GLU A 229 0.39 36.49 -15.70
N PHE A 230 1.03 35.34 -15.92
CA PHE A 230 2.47 35.22 -16.06
C PHE A 230 2.88 35.13 -17.53
N PRO A 231 3.69 36.08 -18.05
CA PRO A 231 4.16 36.00 -19.42
C PRO A 231 5.05 34.77 -19.61
N PRO A 232 4.96 34.09 -20.77
CA PRO A 232 5.83 32.96 -21.08
C PRO A 232 7.30 33.40 -21.17
N GLU A 233 8.22 32.48 -20.83
CA GLU A 233 9.67 32.74 -20.83
C GLU A 233 10.24 33.02 -22.24
N HIS A 234 9.52 32.57 -23.27
CA HIS A 234 9.88 32.74 -24.67
C HIS A 234 8.77 33.48 -25.42
N ASP A 235 9.16 34.17 -26.48
CA ASP A 235 8.20 34.80 -27.38
C ASP A 235 7.36 33.72 -28.09
N VAL A 236 6.04 33.81 -27.92
CA VAL A 236 5.09 32.82 -28.42
C VAL A 236 4.23 33.43 -29.52
N SER A 237 3.89 32.62 -30.52
CA SER A 237 3.13 33.07 -31.69
C SER A 237 1.62 33.21 -31.46
N TRP A 238 1.11 32.81 -30.30
CA TRP A 238 -0.30 32.91 -29.93
C TRP A 238 -0.52 33.94 -28.83
N ASP A 239 -1.77 34.40 -28.71
CA ASP A 239 -2.16 35.31 -27.64
C ASP A 239 -2.25 34.56 -26.30
N TRP A 240 -1.15 34.57 -25.54
CA TRP A 240 -1.04 33.91 -24.24
C TRP A 240 -1.98 34.49 -23.19
N ARG A 241 -2.49 35.72 -23.34
CA ARG A 241 -3.48 36.27 -22.41
C ARG A 241 -4.84 35.61 -22.55
N THR A 242 -5.17 35.19 -23.78
CA THR A 242 -6.44 34.55 -24.10
C THR A 242 -6.36 33.03 -23.98
N PHE A 243 -5.28 32.42 -24.48
CA PHE A 243 -5.14 30.96 -24.56
C PHE A 243 -4.24 30.35 -23.49
N GLY A 244 -3.44 31.17 -22.79
CA GLY A 244 -2.57 30.73 -21.72
C GLY A 244 -1.37 29.93 -22.20
N ARG A 245 -0.94 29.01 -21.34
CA ARG A 245 0.13 28.05 -21.60
C ARG A 245 -0.34 26.62 -21.29
N GLY A 246 0.26 25.65 -21.98
CA GLY A 246 0.09 24.24 -21.65
C GLY A 246 0.88 23.86 -20.39
N VAL A 247 0.38 22.87 -19.65
CA VAL A 247 1.02 22.35 -18.44
C VAL A 247 1.41 20.89 -18.63
N THR A 248 2.52 20.49 -18.01
CA THR A 248 2.96 19.10 -17.97
C THR A 248 2.42 18.38 -16.73
N ALA A 249 2.44 17.04 -16.75
CA ALA A 249 2.09 16.24 -15.58
C ALA A 249 3.00 16.54 -14.37
N HIS A 250 4.29 16.84 -14.61
CA HIS A 250 5.23 17.21 -13.58
C HIS A 250 4.86 18.54 -12.90
N GLU A 251 4.59 19.59 -13.68
CA GLU A 251 4.15 20.89 -13.14
C GLU A 251 2.86 20.76 -12.32
N THR A 252 1.94 19.91 -12.79
CA THR A 252 0.68 19.63 -12.10
C THR A 252 0.93 18.91 -10.78
N ALA A 253 1.81 17.91 -10.78
CA ALA A 253 2.22 17.19 -9.58
C ALA A 253 2.83 18.13 -8.52
N GLU A 254 3.73 19.03 -8.92
CA GLU A 254 4.31 20.04 -8.03
C GLU A 254 3.26 21.01 -7.49
N ARG A 255 2.37 21.51 -8.35
CA ARG A 255 1.34 22.48 -7.94
C ARG A 255 0.39 21.92 -6.90
N PHE A 256 -0.10 20.70 -7.12
CA PHE A 256 -1.12 20.10 -6.28
C PHE A 256 -0.57 19.18 -5.18
N GLY A 257 0.74 18.91 -5.18
CA GLY A 257 1.36 17.96 -4.25
C GLY A 257 0.99 16.51 -4.52
N TRP A 258 0.65 16.19 -5.77
CA TRP A 258 0.29 14.84 -6.19
C TRP A 258 1.55 14.05 -6.58
N SER A 259 1.45 12.72 -6.58
CA SER A 259 2.43 11.91 -7.28
C SER A 259 2.24 12.07 -8.79
N ILE A 260 3.32 11.92 -9.57
CA ILE A 260 3.30 12.12 -11.02
C ILE A 260 2.25 11.23 -11.68
N GLY A 261 2.16 9.95 -11.30
CA GLY A 261 1.16 9.03 -11.86
C GLY A 261 -0.28 9.46 -11.53
N VAL A 262 -0.54 10.03 -10.35
CA VAL A 262 -1.88 10.56 -10.04
C VAL A 262 -2.17 11.82 -10.84
N ALA A 263 -1.17 12.69 -11.06
CA ALA A 263 -1.33 13.87 -11.88
C ALA A 263 -1.65 13.54 -13.35
N GLU A 264 -1.00 12.53 -13.92
CA GLU A 264 -1.30 12.04 -15.27
C GLU A 264 -2.75 11.55 -15.38
N GLU A 265 -3.21 10.75 -14.43
CA GLU A 265 -4.59 10.22 -14.42
C GLU A 265 -5.65 11.32 -14.20
N GLU A 266 -5.39 12.30 -13.33
CA GLU A 266 -6.31 13.41 -13.10
C GLU A 266 -6.39 14.37 -14.31
N LEU A 267 -5.26 14.60 -15.00
CA LEU A 267 -5.25 15.36 -16.26
C LEU A 267 -5.99 14.62 -17.37
N LEU A 268 -5.78 13.31 -17.48
CA LEU A 268 -6.49 12.44 -18.42
C LEU A 268 -7.99 12.39 -18.13
N MET A 269 -8.39 12.34 -16.85
CA MET A 269 -9.79 12.45 -16.45
C MET A 269 -10.41 13.79 -16.86
N ALA A 270 -9.66 14.89 -16.72
CA ALA A 270 -10.12 16.21 -17.14
C ALA A 270 -10.21 16.35 -18.67
N GLU A 271 -9.33 15.67 -19.42
CA GLU A 271 -9.42 15.53 -20.88
C GLU A 271 -10.68 14.75 -21.29
N GLU A 272 -10.96 13.62 -20.64
CA GLU A 272 -12.14 12.79 -20.94
C GLU A 272 -13.46 13.52 -20.68
N ASN A 273 -13.48 14.40 -19.69
CA ASN A 273 -14.61 15.28 -19.41
C ASN A 273 -14.67 16.51 -20.35
N GLY A 274 -13.76 16.61 -21.32
CA GLY A 274 -13.72 17.68 -22.32
C GLY A 274 -13.24 19.03 -21.79
N ALA A 275 -12.76 19.10 -20.54
CA ALA A 275 -12.28 20.34 -19.94
C ALA A 275 -10.86 20.70 -20.41
N LEU A 276 -10.04 19.69 -20.67
CA LEU A 276 -8.67 19.84 -21.18
C LEU A 276 -8.52 19.21 -22.56
N CYS A 277 -7.52 19.65 -23.31
CA CYS A 277 -7.07 19.02 -24.54
C CYS A 277 -5.58 18.73 -24.48
N ARG A 278 -5.17 17.62 -25.10
CA ARG A 278 -3.77 17.18 -25.15
C ARG A 278 -3.06 17.70 -26.39
N GLN A 279 -1.80 18.09 -26.22
CA GLN A 279 -0.86 18.39 -27.28
C GLN A 279 0.36 17.49 -27.11
N GLU A 280 0.59 16.63 -28.09
CA GLU A 280 1.77 15.76 -28.15
C GLU A 280 2.80 16.37 -29.09
N ASN A 281 3.94 16.77 -28.54
CA ASN A 281 5.08 17.31 -29.29
C ASN A 281 6.34 16.50 -28.99
N ILE A 282 7.42 16.78 -29.73
CA ILE A 282 8.76 16.19 -29.49
C ILE A 282 9.27 16.54 -28.08
N GLU A 283 8.84 17.68 -27.53
CA GLU A 283 9.14 18.11 -26.16
C GLU A 283 8.41 17.31 -25.07
N GLY A 284 7.36 16.56 -25.44
CA GLY A 284 6.51 15.80 -24.54
C GLY A 284 5.03 16.16 -24.65
N LEU A 285 4.26 15.64 -23.68
CA LEU A 285 2.82 15.80 -23.59
C LEU A 285 2.47 17.02 -22.74
N LYS A 286 1.72 17.96 -23.31
CA LYS A 286 1.21 19.15 -22.63
C LYS A 286 -0.32 19.14 -22.64
N TYR A 287 -0.94 19.52 -21.53
CA TYR A 287 -2.37 19.69 -21.41
C TYR A 287 -2.74 21.16 -21.43
N TRP A 288 -3.80 21.49 -22.15
CA TRP A 288 -4.29 22.85 -22.34
C TRP A 288 -5.76 22.93 -21.92
N LYS A 289 -6.21 24.12 -21.55
CA LYS A 289 -7.65 24.36 -21.43
C LYS A 289 -8.32 24.14 -22.79
N ASN A 290 -9.40 23.38 -22.81
CA ASN A 290 -10.08 23.08 -24.06
C ASN A 290 -10.83 24.32 -24.57
N TYR A 291 -10.34 24.89 -25.68
CA TYR A 291 -11.00 25.95 -26.44
C TYR A 291 -11.57 25.45 -27.77
N ILE A 292 -11.51 24.14 -28.02
CA ILE A 292 -11.99 23.55 -29.27
C ILE A 292 -13.49 23.30 -29.10
N ASP A 293 -14.28 23.96 -29.92
CA ASP A 293 -15.74 23.89 -29.89
C ASP A 293 -16.23 22.44 -30.04
N THR A 294 -16.68 21.88 -28.92
CA THR A 294 -17.34 20.56 -28.87
C THR A 294 -18.87 20.73 -28.73
N GLY A 295 -19.39 21.97 -28.77
CA GLY A 295 -20.81 22.30 -28.67
C GLY A 295 -21.32 22.74 -27.28
N ASP A 296 -20.55 22.56 -26.21
CA ASP A 296 -21.00 22.82 -24.82
C ASP A 296 -20.29 23.98 -24.10
N VAL A 297 -19.18 24.51 -24.63
CA VAL A 297 -18.43 25.60 -24.00
C VAL A 297 -18.43 26.82 -24.92
N SER A 298 -19.12 27.89 -24.52
CA SER A 298 -19.00 29.18 -25.19
C SER A 298 -17.54 29.61 -25.11
N LEU A 299 -16.92 29.77 -26.27
CA LEU A 299 -15.63 30.47 -26.40
C LEU A 299 -15.68 31.79 -25.61
N PRO A 300 -14.57 32.22 -24.97
CA PRO A 300 -14.47 33.59 -24.49
C PRO A 300 -14.76 34.50 -25.69
N LYS A 301 -15.89 35.21 -25.63
CA LYS A 301 -16.24 36.15 -26.68
C LYS A 301 -15.16 37.23 -26.69
N HIS A 302 -14.52 37.43 -27.83
CA HIS A 302 -13.56 38.49 -28.05
C HIS A 302 -14.15 39.83 -27.56
N GLU A 303 -13.37 40.67 -26.87
CA GLU A 303 -13.86 41.94 -26.28
C GLU A 303 -14.62 42.79 -27.33
N ALA A 304 -14.11 42.86 -28.56
CA ALA A 304 -14.79 43.54 -29.66
C ALA A 304 -16.20 42.99 -29.97
N THR A 305 -16.43 41.69 -29.80
CA THR A 305 -17.75 41.07 -30.01
C THR A 305 -18.69 41.38 -28.85
N LEU A 306 -18.17 41.46 -27.61
CA LEU A 306 -18.94 41.87 -26.44
C LEU A 306 -19.31 43.36 -26.50
N GLU A 307 -18.39 44.21 -26.95
CA GLU A 307 -18.65 45.64 -27.17
C GLU A 307 -19.67 45.85 -28.29
N GLN A 308 -19.58 45.10 -29.38
CA GLN A 308 -20.57 45.16 -30.46
C GLN A 308 -21.95 44.67 -30.00
N GLU A 309 -22.02 43.59 -29.23
CA GLU A 309 -23.29 43.09 -28.66
C GLU A 309 -23.89 44.10 -27.65
N ALA A 310 -23.05 44.72 -26.81
CA ALA A 310 -23.48 45.76 -25.89
C ALA A 310 -23.97 47.02 -26.63
N LEU A 311 -23.28 47.41 -27.71
CA LEU A 311 -23.64 48.55 -28.55
C LEU A 311 -24.96 48.26 -29.28
N VAL A 312 -25.13 47.09 -29.88
CA VAL A 312 -26.39 46.65 -30.52
C VAL A 312 -27.54 46.61 -29.53
N LYS A 313 -27.30 46.14 -28.30
CA LYS A 313 -28.30 46.14 -27.23
C LYS A 313 -28.70 47.57 -26.85
N SER A 314 -27.74 48.47 -26.69
CA SER A 314 -28.01 49.89 -26.41
C SER A 314 -28.79 50.58 -27.54
N LEU A 315 -28.52 50.24 -28.81
CA LEU A 315 -29.24 50.78 -29.96
C LEU A 315 -30.69 50.29 -30.03
N ARG A 316 -30.98 49.06 -29.63
CA ARG A 316 -32.36 48.55 -29.47
C ARG A 316 -33.09 49.25 -28.34
N ASP A 317 -32.45 49.44 -27.19
CA ASP A 317 -33.07 50.10 -26.03
C ASP A 317 -33.38 51.59 -26.33
N ILE A 318 -32.62 52.21 -27.22
CA ILE A 318 -32.85 53.59 -27.70
C ILE A 318 -33.86 53.63 -28.88
N GLY A 319 -34.32 52.48 -29.38
CA GLY A 319 -35.34 52.37 -30.43
C GLY A 319 -34.84 52.68 -31.84
N PHE A 320 -33.53 52.59 -32.08
CA PHE A 320 -32.91 52.77 -33.40
C PHE A 320 -32.92 51.49 -34.26
N LEU A 321 -33.20 50.33 -33.63
CA LEU A 321 -33.33 48.99 -34.20
C LEU A 321 -34.55 48.29 -33.59
#